data_AF-F0SGF7-F1
#
_entry.id   AF-F0SGF7-F1
#
_cell.length_a   1.000
_cell.length_b   1.000
_cell.length_c   1.000
_cell.angle_alpha   90.00
_cell.angle_beta   90.00
_cell.angle_gamma   90.00
#
_symmetry.space_group_name_H-M   'P 1'
#
loop_
_entity.id
_entity.type
_entity.pdbx_description
1 polymer ?
#
loop_
_entity_poly.entity_id
_entity_poly.type
_entity_poly.pdbx_seq_one_letter_code
_entity_poly.pdbx_strand_id
1 'polypeptide(L)'
;MNATRLSFHSLRLIRIETVCFVLFIAGCMESLPDAPPAMDLEAEKQIVRKNVQAEIDYIQADSRLSEAEKQTKIEEIKRGSEGYLKNFAEAKKARDEHYGATP
;
A
#
# COMPACT_ATOMS: atom_id res chain seq x y z
N MET A 1 -32.03 13.10 4.77
CA MET A 1 -30.68 13.48 4.31
C MET A 1 -29.75 13.40 5.52
N ASN A 2 -28.97 12.32 5.65
CA ASN A 2 -28.00 12.19 6.74
C ASN A 2 -26.63 11.98 6.11
N ALA A 3 -25.79 13.00 6.22
CA ALA A 3 -24.44 13.03 5.68
C ALA A 3 -23.55 12.11 6.51
N THR A 4 -23.17 10.99 5.92
CA THR A 4 -22.11 10.11 6.41
C THR A 4 -20.83 10.93 6.50
N ARG A 5 -20.42 11.28 7.73
CA ARG A 5 -19.11 11.83 8.05
C ARG A 5 -18.05 10.79 7.69
N LEU A 6 -17.61 10.77 6.43
CA LEU A 6 -16.37 10.13 6.03
C LEU A 6 -15.22 10.79 6.79
N SER A 7 -14.51 9.98 7.58
CA SER A 7 -13.36 10.39 8.36
C SER A 7 -12.24 10.87 7.42
N PHE A 8 -11.81 12.12 7.64
CA PHE A 8 -10.78 12.81 6.86
C PHE A 8 -9.37 12.16 6.93
N HIS A 9 -9.18 11.13 7.74
CA HIS A 9 -7.89 10.44 7.88
C HIS A 9 -7.66 9.39 6.78
N SER A 10 -8.71 8.66 6.38
CA SER A 10 -8.61 7.65 5.32
C SER A 10 -8.41 8.25 3.91
N LEU A 11 -8.69 9.55 3.76
CA LEU A 11 -8.51 10.27 2.50
C LEU A 11 -7.05 10.71 2.23
N ARG A 12 -6.17 10.67 3.25
CA ARG A 12 -4.79 11.16 3.11
C ARG A 12 -3.84 10.13 2.49
N LEU A 13 -4.02 8.85 2.78
CA LEU A 13 -3.20 7.77 2.20
C LEU A 13 -3.50 7.55 0.71
N ILE A 14 -4.78 7.60 0.32
CA ILE A 14 -5.20 7.47 -1.10
C ILE A 14 -4.63 8.61 -1.96
N ARG A 15 -4.50 9.82 -1.40
CA ARG A 15 -3.94 10.96 -2.14
C ARG A 15 -2.45 10.84 -2.41
N ILE A 16 -1.66 10.17 -1.56
CA ILE A 16 -0.21 10.04 -1.81
C ILE A 16 0.04 9.04 -2.95
N GLU A 17 -0.63 7.89 -2.97
CA GLU A 17 -0.47 6.91 -4.06
C GLU A 17 -0.93 7.47 -5.41
N THR A 18 -2.08 8.17 -5.43
CA THR A 18 -2.63 8.72 -6.68
C THR A 18 -1.79 9.91 -7.18
N VAL A 19 -1.26 10.75 -6.28
CA VAL A 19 -0.39 11.88 -6.67
C VAL A 19 0.99 11.39 -7.11
N CYS A 20 1.55 10.35 -6.50
CA CYS A 20 2.78 9.72 -7.00
C CYS A 20 2.58 9.10 -8.39
N PHE A 21 1.46 8.42 -8.63
CA PHE A 21 1.14 7.83 -9.94
C PHE A 21 0.91 8.90 -11.02
N VAL A 22 0.23 10.01 -10.70
CA VAL A 22 -0.02 11.10 -11.64
C VAL A 22 1.21 11.97 -11.89
N LEU A 23 2.05 12.24 -10.87
CA LEU A 23 3.31 12.96 -11.05
C LEU A 23 4.34 12.14 -11.84
N PHE A 24 4.32 10.81 -11.71
CA PHE A 24 5.11 9.91 -12.56
C PHE A 24 4.68 10.02 -14.04
N ILE A 25 3.38 10.15 -14.31
CA ILE A 25 2.86 10.32 -15.68
C ILE A 25 3.17 11.73 -16.24
N ALA A 26 3.10 12.78 -15.41
CA ALA A 26 3.27 14.17 -15.87
C ALA A 26 4.74 14.59 -16.09
N GLY A 27 5.71 13.90 -15.50
CA GLY A 27 7.15 14.21 -15.62
C GLY A 27 7.95 13.34 -16.60
N CYS A 28 7.38 12.27 -17.15
CA CYS A 28 8.12 11.24 -17.91
C CYS A 28 7.61 11.02 -19.35
N MET A 29 7.15 12.07 -20.04
CA MET A 29 6.69 11.98 -21.44
C MET A 29 7.81 11.95 -22.50
N GLU A 30 9.08 11.71 -22.14
CA GLU A 30 10.14 11.52 -23.15
C GLU A 30 10.52 10.05 -23.40
N SER A 31 10.16 9.12 -22.52
CA SER A 31 10.35 7.69 -22.76
C SER A 31 9.74 6.88 -21.62
N LEU A 32 8.42 6.65 -21.66
CA LEU A 32 7.88 5.56 -20.83
C LEU A 32 8.49 4.27 -21.39
N PRO A 33 9.22 3.49 -20.57
CA PRO A 33 9.81 2.24 -21.03
C PRO A 33 8.69 1.33 -21.56
N ASP A 34 8.96 0.62 -22.66
CA ASP A 34 7.98 -0.30 -23.27
C ASP A 34 7.50 -1.39 -22.29
N ALA A 35 8.31 -1.70 -21.27
CA ALA A 35 7.93 -2.58 -20.17
C ALA A 35 7.85 -1.82 -18.83
N PRO A 36 6.81 -2.07 -18.00
CA PRO A 36 6.78 -1.62 -16.62
C PRO A 36 8.01 -2.13 -15.85
N PRO A 37 8.45 -1.38 -14.82
CA PRO A 37 9.62 -1.76 -14.02
C PRO A 37 9.48 -3.17 -13.42
N ALA A 38 10.62 -3.82 -13.20
CA ALA A 38 10.66 -5.12 -12.53
C ALA A 38 10.06 -4.99 -11.12
N MET A 39 9.24 -5.96 -10.74
CA MET A 39 8.57 -5.99 -9.44
C MET A 39 9.22 -7.08 -8.59
N ASP A 40 9.81 -6.71 -7.45
CA ASP A 40 10.40 -7.66 -6.50
C ASP A 40 9.46 -7.88 -5.31
N LEU A 41 8.78 -9.03 -5.31
CA LEU A 41 7.83 -9.39 -4.26
C LEU A 41 8.53 -9.64 -2.91
N GLU A 42 9.77 -10.13 -2.90
CA GLU A 42 10.48 -10.39 -1.65
C GLU A 42 10.99 -9.09 -1.02
N ALA A 43 11.49 -8.15 -1.83
CA ALA A 43 11.79 -6.80 -1.37
C ALA A 43 10.53 -6.11 -0.82
N GLU A 44 9.41 -6.20 -1.55
CA GLU A 44 8.15 -5.59 -1.13
C GLU A 44 7.63 -6.18 0.18
N LYS A 45 7.69 -7.51 0.35
CA LYS A 45 7.35 -8.17 1.64
C LYS A 45 8.17 -7.63 2.80
N GLN A 46 9.46 -7.37 2.61
CA GLN A 46 10.31 -6.82 3.66
C GLN A 46 9.93 -5.38 4.02
N ILE A 47 9.61 -4.56 3.02
CA ILE A 47 9.15 -3.18 3.21
C ILE A 47 7.82 -3.16 3.95
N VAL A 48 6.83 -3.92 3.46
CA VAL A 48 5.51 -4.06 4.08
C VAL A 48 5.63 -4.55 5.51
N ARG A 49 6.46 -5.56 5.78
CA ARG A 49 6.68 -6.05 7.15
C ARG A 49 7.22 -4.97 8.09
N LYS A 50 8.21 -4.18 7.64
CA LYS A 50 8.77 -3.08 8.44
C LYS A 50 7.72 -2.01 8.71
N ASN A 51 6.96 -1.62 7.70
CA ASN A 51 5.92 -0.60 7.83
C ASN A 51 4.78 -1.06 8.75
N VAL A 52 4.31 -2.29 8.58
CA VAL A 52 3.28 -2.89 9.46
C VAL A 52 3.76 -2.91 10.92
N GLN A 53 5.02 -3.28 11.17
CA GLN A 53 5.54 -3.29 12.54
C GLN A 53 5.58 -1.87 13.13
N ALA A 54 6.05 -0.88 12.37
CA ALA A 54 6.11 0.51 12.84
C ALA A 54 4.71 1.05 13.20
N GLU A 55 3.69 0.74 12.40
CA GLU A 55 2.30 1.13 12.67
C GLU A 55 1.72 0.40 13.89
N ILE A 56 2.03 -0.89 14.06
CA ILE A 56 1.64 -1.65 15.26
C ILE A 56 2.27 -1.03 16.51
N ASP A 57 3.56 -0.71 16.47
CA ASP A 57 4.27 -0.09 17.59
C ASP A 57 3.64 1.26 17.96
N TYR A 58 3.26 2.06 16.94
CA TYR A 58 2.55 3.32 17.14
C TYR A 58 1.17 3.13 17.79
N ILE A 59 0.38 2.14 17.35
CA ILE A 59 -0.93 1.83 17.94
C ILE A 59 -0.78 1.35 19.39
N GLN A 60 0.21 0.49 19.65
CA GLN A 60 0.45 -0.04 20.99
C GLN A 60 0.84 1.06 21.98
N ALA A 61 1.65 2.02 21.53
CA ALA A 61 2.07 3.17 22.33
C ALA A 61 0.96 4.22 22.54
N ASP A 62 -0.14 4.20 21.77
CA ASP A 62 -1.22 5.18 21.90
C ASP A 62 -2.05 4.93 23.17
N SER A 63 -1.84 5.78 24.18
CA SER A 63 -2.54 5.71 25.47
C SER A 63 -4.02 6.14 25.41
N ARG A 64 -4.47 6.69 24.28
CA ARG A 64 -5.86 7.14 24.10
C ARG A 64 -6.79 6.00 23.65
N LEU A 65 -6.22 4.91 23.15
CA LEU A 65 -6.96 3.76 22.67
C LEU A 65 -7.11 2.73 23.78
N SER A 66 -8.30 2.16 23.90
CA SER A 66 -8.50 0.94 24.68
C SER A 66 -7.80 -0.25 24.02
N GLU A 67 -7.50 -1.29 24.80
CA GLU A 67 -6.85 -2.50 24.26
C GLU A 67 -7.70 -3.19 23.18
N ALA A 68 -9.02 -3.14 23.28
CA ALA A 68 -9.92 -3.66 22.25
C ALA A 68 -9.81 -2.87 20.93
N GLU A 69 -9.70 -1.54 21.00
CA GLU A 69 -9.52 -0.69 19.82
C GLU A 69 -8.14 -0.88 19.19
N LYS A 70 -7.09 -1.02 20.01
CA LYS A 70 -5.75 -1.35 19.53
C LYS A 70 -5.75 -2.66 18.76
N GLN A 71 -6.36 -3.71 19.33
CA GLN A 71 -6.44 -5.01 18.69
C GLN A 71 -7.18 -4.94 17.35
N THR A 72 -8.31 -4.24 17.31
CA THR A 72 -9.10 -4.04 16.07
C THR A 72 -8.26 -3.37 14.99
N LYS A 73 -7.55 -2.28 15.33
CA LYS A 73 -6.69 -1.55 14.40
C LYS A 73 -5.51 -2.37 13.90
N ILE A 74 -4.88 -3.14 14.79
CA ILE A 74 -3.76 -4.03 14.42
C ILE A 74 -4.24 -5.10 13.44
N GLU A 75 -5.43 -5.66 13.64
CA GLU A 75 -6.02 -6.64 12.71
C GLU A 75 -6.36 -6.04 11.35
N GLU A 76 -6.88 -4.81 11.32
CA GLU A 76 -7.15 -4.08 10.08
C GLU A 76 -5.87 -3.85 9.27
N ILE A 77 -4.77 -3.44 9.93
CA ILE A 77 -3.47 -3.23 9.27
C ILE A 77 -2.92 -4.53 8.71
N LYS A 78 -2.95 -5.62 9.50
CA LYS A 78 -2.48 -6.93 9.04
C LYS A 78 -3.26 -7.39 7.81
N ARG A 79 -4.59 -7.33 7.88
CA ARG A 79 -5.46 -7.69 6.75
C ARG A 79 -5.23 -6.82 5.51
N GLY A 80 -5.06 -5.51 5.71
CA GLY A 80 -4.75 -4.59 4.63
C GLY A 80 -3.41 -4.90 3.96
N SER A 81 -2.38 -5.22 4.76
CA SER A 81 -1.05 -5.58 4.25
C SER A 81 -1.05 -6.89 3.45
N GLU A 82 -1.83 -7.88 3.89
CA GLU A 82 -2.02 -9.15 3.16
C GLU A 82 -2.74 -8.92 1.82
N GLY A 83 -3.80 -8.10 1.82
CA GLY A 83 -4.53 -7.73 0.60
C GLY A 83 -3.65 -6.99 -0.40
N TYR A 84 -2.83 -6.05 0.07
CA TYR A 84 -1.85 -5.35 -0.76
C TYR A 84 -0.84 -6.31 -1.39
N LEU A 85 -0.20 -7.17 -0.59
CA LEU A 85 0.79 -8.12 -1.10
C LEU A 85 0.20 -9.12 -2.10
N LYS A 86 -1.06 -9.53 -1.91
CA LYS A 86 -1.79 -10.34 -2.89
C LYS A 86 -1.94 -9.61 -4.22
N ASN A 87 -2.41 -8.36 -4.19
CA ASN A 87 -2.57 -7.56 -5.41
C ASN A 87 -1.23 -7.29 -6.09
N PHE A 88 -0.16 -7.06 -5.32
CA PHE A 88 1.19 -6.90 -5.85
C PHE A 88 1.68 -8.17 -6.56
N ALA A 89 1.44 -9.35 -5.97
CA ALA A 89 1.78 -10.62 -6.59
C ALA A 89 1.00 -10.88 -7.88
N GLU A 90 -0.29 -10.54 -7.91
CA GLU A 90 -1.14 -10.62 -9.11
C GLU A 90 -0.66 -9.66 -10.21
N ALA A 91 -0.29 -8.43 -9.85
CA ALA A 91 0.26 -7.45 -10.78
C ALA A 91 1.64 -7.88 -11.33
N LYS A 92 2.52 -8.41 -10.48
CA LYS A 92 3.80 -8.99 -10.90
C LYS A 92 3.57 -10.13 -11.89
N LYS A 93 2.64 -11.04 -11.59
CA LYS A 93 2.30 -12.15 -12.48
C LYS A 93 1.80 -11.64 -13.84
N ALA A 94 0.86 -10.71 -13.85
CA ALA A 94 0.33 -10.12 -15.09
C ALA A 94 1.42 -9.43 -15.91
N ARG A 95 2.34 -8.72 -15.25
CA ARG A 95 3.50 -8.08 -15.87
C ARG A 95 4.45 -9.13 -16.47
N ASP A 96 4.78 -10.17 -15.73
CA ASP A 96 5.69 -11.23 -16.20
C ASP A 96 5.09 -12.06 -17.33
N GLU A 97 3.77 -12.26 -17.35
CA GLU A 97 3.04 -12.91 -18.45
C GLU A 97 3.07 -12.05 -19.72
N HIS A 98 3.01 -10.73 -19.60
CA HIS A 98 2.94 -9.82 -20.74
C HIS A 98 4.32 -9.41 -21.29
N TYR A 99 5.30 -9.17 -20.41
CA TYR A 99 6.61 -8.62 -20.76
C TYR A 99 7.78 -9.60 -20.54
N GLY A 100 7.48 -10.81 -20.07
CA GLY A 100 8.48 -11.82 -19.70
C GLY A 100 9.01 -11.60 -18.27
N ALA A 101 9.37 -12.69 -17.59
CA ALA A 101 9.95 -12.62 -16.25
C ALA A 101 11.30 -11.91 -16.31
N THR A 102 11.38 -10.71 -15.73
CA THR A 102 12.66 -10.06 -15.46
C THR A 102 13.15 -10.50 -14.07
N PRO A 103 14.41 -10.96 -13.95
CA PRO A 103 14.99 -11.41 -12.70
C PRO A 103 15.14 -10.27 -11.67
#